data_AF-A0A829D0G7-F1
#
_entry.id   AF-A0A829D0G7-F1
#
_cell.length_a   1.000
_cell.length_b   1.000
_cell.length_c   1.000
_cell.angle_alpha   90.00
_cell.angle_beta   90.00
_cell.angle_gamma   90.00
#
_symmetry.space_group_name_H-M   'P 1'
#
loop_
_entity.id
_entity.type
_entity.pdbx_description
1 polymer ?
#
loop_
_entity_poly.entity_id
_entity_poly.type
_entity_poly.pdbx_seq_one_letter_code
_entity_poly.pdbx_strand_id
1 'polypeptide(L)' 'MKRKKQIASTKFEYDEKGKLLTRLNVQGNQERKNQLNYSSNNLLQSFTFHVKQNNKWELQKTHELIYK' A
#
# COMPACT_ATOMS: atom_id res chain seq x y z
N MET A 1 22.58 15.87 -20.43
CA MET A 1 21.18 15.54 -20.04
C MET A 1 21.11 15.30 -18.53
N LYS A 2 20.39 16.12 -17.76
CA LYS A 2 20.19 15.84 -16.31
C LYS A 2 19.11 14.76 -16.17
N ARG A 3 19.47 13.55 -15.72
CA ARG A 3 18.49 12.54 -15.31
C ARG A 3 17.72 13.11 -14.11
N LYS A 4 16.40 13.25 -14.22
CA LYS A 4 15.55 13.50 -13.05
C LYS A 4 15.75 12.31 -12.11
N LYS A 5 16.43 12.53 -10.98
CA LYS A 5 16.56 11.51 -9.94
C LYS A 5 15.14 11.25 -9.42
N GLN A 6 14.64 10.04 -9.57
CA GLN A 6 13.32 9.69 -9.06
C GLN A 6 13.32 9.86 -7.55
N ILE A 7 12.62 10.88 -7.06
CA ILE A 7 12.59 11.25 -5.63
C ILE A 7 11.57 10.38 -4.89
N ALA A 8 10.46 10.06 -5.57
CA ALA A 8 9.45 9.16 -5.10
C ALA A 8 8.82 8.37 -6.25
N SER A 9 8.28 7.20 -5.93
CA SER A 9 7.49 6.34 -6.81
C SER A 9 6.27 5.85 -6.05
N THR A 10 5.12 5.83 -6.71
CA THR A 10 3.93 5.14 -6.21
C THR A 10 3.52 4.09 -7.21
N LYS A 11 3.33 2.86 -6.77
CA LYS A 11 2.78 1.75 -7.57
C LYS A 11 1.49 1.27 -6.94
N PHE A 12 0.56 0.87 -7.79
CA PHE A 12 -0.76 0.38 -7.41
C PHE A 12 -0.95 -1.00 -8.04
N GLU A 13 -1.47 -1.93 -7.27
CA GLU A 13 -1.81 -3.28 -7.70
C GLU A 13 -3.30 -3.47 -7.49
N TYR A 14 -3.97 -3.95 -8.52
CA TYR A 14 -5.42 -4.11 -8.55
C TYR A 14 -5.79 -5.59 -8.75
N ASP A 15 -6.96 -5.99 -8.26
CA ASP A 15 -7.57 -7.27 -8.65
C ASP A 15 -8.15 -7.21 -10.07
N GLU A 16 -8.63 -8.34 -10.58
CA GLU A 16 -9.24 -8.47 -11.91
C GLU A 16 -10.49 -7.58 -12.09
N LYS A 17 -11.13 -7.18 -10.99
CA LYS A 17 -12.32 -6.31 -10.98
C LYS A 17 -11.95 -4.83 -10.81
N GLY A 18 -10.66 -4.50 -10.77
CA GLY A 18 -10.14 -3.14 -10.62
C GLY A 18 -10.12 -2.62 -9.18
N LYS A 19 -10.29 -3.48 -8.16
CA LYS A 19 -10.13 -3.06 -6.76
C LYS A 19 -8.67 -2.94 -6.39
N LEU A 20 -8.31 -1.87 -5.69
CA LEU A 20 -6.96 -1.65 -5.23
C LEU A 20 -6.59 -2.63 -4.10
N LEU A 21 -5.71 -3.59 -4.37
CA LEU A 21 -5.22 -4.53 -3.36
C LEU A 21 -4.05 -3.95 -2.57
N THR A 22 -3.10 -3.34 -3.28
CA THR A 22 -1.85 -2.86 -2.69
C THR A 22 -1.44 -1.52 -3.27
N ARG A 23 -0.97 -0.61 -2.40
CA ARG A 23 -0.27 0.61 -2.80
C ARG A 23 1.14 0.60 -2.22
N LEU A 24 2.15 0.63 -3.09
CA LEU A 24 3.56 0.73 -2.71
C LEU A 24 4.07 2.15 -2.95
N ASN A 25 4.67 2.76 -1.94
CA ASN A 25 5.33 4.05 -2.03
C ASN A 25 6.83 3.86 -1.73
N VAL A 26 7.68 4.33 -2.63
CA VAL A 26 9.13 4.33 -2.45
C VAL A 26 9.59 5.78 -2.50
N GLN A 27 10.22 6.29 -1.45
CA GLN A 27 10.74 7.65 -1.40
C GLN A 27 12.14 7.63 -0.79
N GLY A 28 13.15 7.96 -1.60
CA GLY A 28 14.55 7.74 -1.23
C GLY A 28 14.80 6.27 -0.86
N ASN A 29 15.21 6.02 0.38
CA ASN A 29 15.48 4.67 0.91
C ASN A 29 14.29 4.07 1.68
N GLN A 30 13.18 4.80 1.81
CA GLN A 30 12.01 4.32 2.54
C GLN A 30 11.03 3.68 1.58
N GLU A 31 10.65 2.44 1.85
CA GLU A 31 9.56 1.75 1.17
C GLU A 31 8.40 1.53 2.14
N ARG A 32 7.19 1.92 1.74
CA ARG A 32 5.95 1.78 2.52
C ARG A 32 4.90 1.11 1.67
N LYS A 33 4.19 0.14 2.23
CA LYS A 33 3.18 -0.64 1.53
C LYS A 33 1.86 -0.59 2.31
N ASN A 34 0.79 -0.20 1.63
CA ASN A 34 -0.56 -0.33 2.16
C ASN A 34 -1.23 -1.53 1.50
N GLN A 35 -1.80 -2.44 2.29
CA GLN A 35 -2.62 -3.53 1.76
C GLN A 35 -4.06 -3.34 2.22
N LEU A 36 -4.99 -3.47 1.29
CA LEU A 36 -6.40 -3.21 1.50
C LEU A 36 -7.15 -4.54 1.47
N ASN A 37 -8.10 -4.70 2.39
CA ASN A 37 -8.93 -5.88 2.50
C ASN A 37 -10.39 -5.50 2.36
N TYR A 38 -11.10 -6.21 1.49
CA TYR A 38 -12.49 -5.93 1.14
C TYR A 38 -13.38 -7.11 1.52
N SER A 39 -14.61 -6.82 1.91
CA SER A 39 -15.65 -7.84 2.06
C SER A 39 -16.07 -8.41 0.71
N SER A 40 -16.82 -9.52 0.76
CA SER A 40 -17.52 -10.08 -0.39
C SER A 40 -18.44 -9.08 -1.10
N ASN A 41 -18.98 -8.09 -0.36
CA ASN A 41 -19.84 -7.04 -0.88
C ASN A 41 -19.05 -5.84 -1.46
N ASN A 42 -17.75 -6.00 -1.71
CA ASN A 42 -16.86 -4.97 -2.24
C ASN A 42 -16.66 -3.74 -1.33
N LEU A 43 -16.99 -3.84 -0.05
CA LEU A 43 -16.75 -2.77 0.93
C LEU A 43 -15.37 -2.95 1.57
N LEU A 44 -14.62 -1.86 1.73
CA LEU A 44 -13.32 -1.89 2.39
C LEU A 44 -13.50 -2.18 3.88
N GLN A 45 -13.01 -3.31 4.37
CA GLN A 45 -13.14 -3.70 5.78
C GLN A 45 -11.96 -3.25 6.61
N SER A 46 -10.75 -3.37 6.05
CA SER A 46 -9.54 -2.97 6.75
C SER A 46 -8.42 -2.64 5.77
N PHE A 47 -7.41 -1.95 6.28
CA PHE A 47 -6.17 -1.77 5.56
C PHE A 47 -5.00 -1.75 6.53
N THR A 48 -3.86 -2.24 6.06
CA THR A 48 -2.65 -2.40 6.86
C THR A 48 -1.53 -1.55 6.28
N PHE A 49 -0.76 -0.92 7.16
CA PHE A 49 0.44 -0.16 6.81
C PHE A 49 1.68 -0.99 7.14
N HIS A 50 2.52 -1.17 6.16
CA HIS A 50 3.81 -1.83 6.30
C HIS A 50 4.93 -0.87 5.93
N VAL A 51 6.05 -0.99 6.61
CA VAL A 51 7.29 -0.27 6.27
C VAL A 51 8.38 -1.32 6.07
N LYS A 52 9.18 -1.17 5.02
CA LYS A 52 10.28 -2.08 4.78
C LYS A 52 11.46 -1.71 5.65
N GLN A 53 11.89 -2.63 6.50
CA GLN A 53 13.05 -2.50 7.36
C GLN A 53 13.92 -3.75 7.19
N ASN A 54 15.22 -3.58 7.00
CA ASN A 54 16.15 -4.71 6.82
C ASN A 54 15.71 -5.72 5.75
N ASN A 55 15.18 -5.20 4.63
CA ASN A 55 14.64 -5.98 3.51
C ASN A 55 13.41 -6.86 3.83
N LYS A 56 12.76 -6.65 4.97
CA LYS A 56 11.51 -7.31 5.38
C LYS A 56 10.39 -6.28 5.52
N TRP A 57 9.16 -6.70 5.26
CA TRP A 57 7.97 -5.87 5.44
C TRP A 57 7.47 -6.01 6.87
N GLU A 58 7.56 -4.93 7.65
CA GLU A 58 7.09 -4.90 9.02
C GLU A 58 5.73 -4.22 9.09
N LEU A 59 4.74 -4.89 9.67
CA LEU A 59 3.42 -4.33 9.92
C LEU A 59 3.53 -3.25 11.01
N GLN A 60 3.17 -2.03 10.67
CA GLN A 60 3.15 -0.90 11.59
C GLN A 60 1.78 -0.68 12.21
N LYS A 61 0.72 -0.86 11.41
CA LYS A 61 -0.64 -0.59 11.86
C LYS A 61 -1.67 -1.30 11.01
N THR A 62 -2.77 -1.67 11.66
CA THR A 62 -4.01 -2.10 11.00
C THR A 62 -5.10 -1.09 11.35
N HIS A 63 -5.88 -0.70 10.35
CA HIS A 63 -7.06 0.12 10.52
C HIS A 63 -8.27 -0.65 10.05
N GLU A 64 -9.27 -0.75 10.91
CA GLU A 64 -10.56 -1.37 10.60
C GLU A 64 -11.61 -0.28 10.34
N LEU A 65 -12.52 -0.56 9.43
CA LEU A 65 -13.62 0.33 9.06
C LEU A 65 -14.93 -0.27 9.57
N ILE A 66 -15.63 0.52 10.39
CA ILE A 66 -16.95 0.16 10.90
C ILE A 66 -17.97 1.06 10.22
N TYR A 67 -18.86 0.44 9.45
CA TYR A 67 -19.98 1.11 8.81
C TYR A 67 -21.16 1.11 9.80
N LYS A 68 -21.70 2.30 10.11
CA LYS A 68 -22.89 2.49 10.95
C LYS A 68 -24.14 2.63 10.10
#